data_AF-A0A2M8AF08-F1
#
_entry.id   AF-A0A2M8AF08-F1
#
_cell.length_a   1.000
_cell.length_b   1.000
_cell.length_c   1.000
_cell.angle_alpha   90.00
_cell.angle_beta   90.00
_cell.angle_gamma   90.00
#
_symmetry.space_group_name_H-M   'P 1'
#
loop_
_entity.id
_entity.type
_entity.pdbx_description
1 polymer ?
#
loop_
_entity_poly.entity_id
_entity_poly.type
_entity_poly.pdbx_seq_one_letter_code
_entity_poly.pdbx_strand_id
1 'polypeptide(L)'
;MEERLNKAVDNYNVVISISKKAQTLTKQDKKYVSEFNLPILGKKFKDSHAEIDEYFDKLSDIILEYSFLELFASFEAIVIEKIKLASGEMKKTLNSNYNTSFPFNSYEERFVKNEDDLSSLNKILNLLENKIDNNLYDKLKIIVKYRDRLAHGKRFNEDIVLESIDETKKIMEQILDEI
;
A
#
# COMPACT_ATOMS: atom_id res chain seq x y z
N MET A 1 -1.97 -15.51 -2.23
CA MET A 1 -1.25 -14.51 -1.42
C MET A 1 -0.88 -13.31 -2.29
N GLU A 2 -0.15 -13.52 -3.40
CA GLU A 2 0.11 -12.51 -4.46
C GLU A 2 -1.16 -11.89 -5.08
N GLU A 3 -2.27 -12.63 -5.11
CA GLU A 3 -3.55 -12.18 -5.65
C GLU A 3 -4.05 -10.85 -5.04
N ARG A 4 -3.75 -10.57 -3.77
CA ARG A 4 -4.15 -9.30 -3.13
C ARG A 4 -3.36 -8.11 -3.68
N LEU A 5 -2.06 -8.27 -3.90
CA LEU A 5 -1.21 -7.22 -4.48
C LEU A 5 -1.56 -6.98 -5.95
N ASN A 6 -1.80 -8.06 -6.71
CA ASN A 6 -2.29 -7.96 -8.09
C ASN A 6 -3.60 -7.19 -8.17
N LYS A 7 -4.55 -7.51 -7.28
CA LYS A 7 -5.85 -6.85 -7.25
C LYS A 7 -5.75 -5.34 -7.00
N ALA A 8 -4.85 -4.88 -6.13
CA ALA A 8 -4.64 -3.45 -5.88
C ALA A 8 -4.14 -2.73 -7.15
N VAL A 9 -3.22 -3.34 -7.90
CA VAL A 9 -2.71 -2.81 -9.17
C VAL A 9 -3.78 -2.86 -10.27
N ASP A 10 -4.55 -3.95 -10.35
CA ASP A 10 -5.64 -4.07 -11.32
C ASP A 10 -6.74 -3.04 -11.06
N ASN A 11 -7.11 -2.82 -9.79
CA ASN A 11 -8.06 -1.78 -9.39
C ASN A 11 -7.56 -0.40 -9.83
N TYR A 12 -6.29 -0.08 -9.57
CA TYR A 12 -5.67 1.16 -10.06
C TYR A 12 -5.82 1.30 -11.58
N ASN A 13 -5.41 0.29 -12.33
CA ASN A 13 -5.43 0.30 -13.80
C ASN A 13 -6.84 0.48 -14.37
N VAL A 14 -7.85 -0.17 -13.76
CA VAL A 14 -9.25 -0.02 -14.14
C VAL A 14 -9.73 1.40 -13.86
N VAL A 15 -9.53 1.90 -12.64
CA VAL A 15 -10.06 3.20 -12.21
C VAL A 15 -9.38 4.35 -12.97
N ILE A 16 -8.06 4.28 -13.19
CA ILE A 16 -7.36 5.31 -13.96
C ILE A 16 -7.76 5.30 -15.44
N SER A 17 -8.03 4.12 -16.01
CA SER A 17 -8.54 3.99 -17.38
C SER A 17 -9.95 4.59 -17.52
N ILE A 18 -10.83 4.35 -16.55
CA ILE A 18 -12.15 4.96 -16.48
C ILE A 18 -12.04 6.49 -16.37
N SER A 19 -11.15 6.99 -15.50
CA SER A 19 -10.89 8.42 -15.32
C SER A 19 -10.45 9.09 -16.63
N LYS A 20 -9.45 8.52 -17.34
CA LYS A 20 -8.98 9.01 -18.64
C LYS A 20 -10.06 8.98 -19.72
N LYS A 21 -10.90 7.95 -19.72
CA LYS A 21 -12.04 7.86 -20.64
C LYS A 21 -13.07 8.95 -20.34
N ALA A 22 -13.38 9.19 -19.07
CA ALA A 22 -14.28 10.27 -18.65
C ALA A 22 -13.73 11.66 -19.03
N GLN A 23 -12.43 11.89 -18.86
CA GLN A 23 -11.76 13.12 -19.32
C GLN A 23 -11.93 13.33 -20.84
N THR A 24 -11.68 12.28 -21.62
CA THR A 24 -11.81 12.33 -23.08
C THR A 24 -13.25 12.65 -23.51
N LEU A 25 -14.24 11.98 -22.91
CA LEU A 25 -15.65 12.24 -23.19
C LEU A 25 -16.05 13.68 -22.81
N THR A 26 -15.57 14.16 -21.66
CA THR A 26 -15.84 15.51 -21.17
C THR A 26 -15.31 16.59 -22.10
N LYS A 27 -14.14 16.38 -22.71
CA LYS A 27 -13.58 17.31 -23.71
C LYS A 27 -14.32 17.27 -25.05
N GLN A 28 -14.94 16.15 -25.40
CA GLN A 28 -15.64 15.99 -26.67
C GLN A 28 -17.06 16.57 -26.63
N ASP A 29 -17.74 16.49 -25.49
CA ASP A 29 -19.15 16.86 -25.37
C ASP A 29 -19.42 17.60 -24.05
N LYS A 30 -19.93 18.84 -24.17
CA LYS A 30 -20.23 19.72 -23.04
C LYS A 30 -21.24 19.12 -22.06
N LYS A 31 -22.11 18.19 -22.49
CA LYS A 31 -23.08 17.58 -21.57
C LYS A 31 -22.42 16.91 -20.36
N TYR A 32 -21.23 16.33 -20.55
CA TYR A 32 -20.52 15.62 -19.50
C TYR A 32 -19.95 16.56 -18.42
N VAL A 33 -19.76 17.85 -18.74
CA VAL A 33 -19.42 18.87 -17.74
C VAL A 33 -20.51 18.95 -16.68
N SER A 34 -21.78 19.00 -17.11
CA SER A 34 -22.92 18.99 -16.19
C SER A 34 -23.14 17.62 -15.54
N GLU A 35 -22.99 16.51 -16.26
CA GLU A 35 -23.20 15.16 -15.69
C GLU A 35 -22.19 14.86 -14.57
N PHE A 36 -20.94 15.30 -14.71
CA PHE A 36 -19.91 15.15 -13.69
C PHE A 36 -19.87 16.29 -12.67
N ASN A 37 -20.81 17.25 -12.74
CA ASN A 37 -20.86 18.44 -11.89
C ASN A 37 -19.52 19.20 -11.81
N LEU A 38 -18.81 19.31 -12.93
CA LEU A 38 -17.53 19.99 -12.95
C LEU A 38 -17.74 21.49 -12.73
N PRO A 39 -16.97 22.13 -11.84
CA PRO A 39 -17.12 23.54 -11.48
C PRO A 39 -16.53 24.47 -12.56
N ILE A 40 -16.98 24.34 -13.81
CA ILE A 40 -16.49 25.11 -14.94
C ILE A 40 -17.24 26.44 -15.00
N LEU A 41 -16.56 27.53 -14.63
CA LEU A 41 -17.15 28.86 -14.50
C LEU A 41 -17.25 29.55 -15.87
N GLY A 42 -18.47 29.64 -16.44
CA GLY A 42 -18.89 30.69 -17.40
C GLY A 42 -18.12 30.86 -18.71
N LYS A 43 -17.06 30.08 -18.97
CA LYS A 43 -16.21 30.17 -20.17
C LYS A 43 -16.84 29.43 -21.36
N LYS A 44 -16.42 29.79 -22.58
CA LYS A 44 -16.77 29.00 -23.78
C LYS A 44 -16.16 27.61 -23.62
N PHE A 45 -16.87 26.58 -24.07
CA PHE A 45 -16.49 25.18 -23.83
C PHE A 45 -15.07 24.80 -24.32
N LYS A 46 -14.58 25.41 -25.39
CA LYS A 46 -13.18 25.21 -25.83
C LYS A 46 -12.16 25.75 -24.83
N ASP A 47 -12.50 26.82 -24.12
CA ASP A 47 -11.63 27.48 -23.15
C ASP A 47 -11.64 26.77 -21.78
N SER A 48 -12.56 25.82 -21.58
CA SER A 48 -12.65 25.03 -20.35
C SER A 48 -11.83 23.74 -20.37
N HIS A 49 -11.14 23.42 -21.47
CA HIS A 49 -10.31 22.20 -21.54
C HIS A 49 -9.20 22.18 -20.49
N ALA A 50 -8.60 23.34 -20.19
CA ALA A 50 -7.58 23.45 -19.14
C ALA A 50 -8.14 23.16 -17.74
N GLU A 51 -9.37 23.60 -17.44
CA GLU A 51 -10.03 23.32 -16.16
C GLU A 51 -10.44 21.84 -16.05
N ILE A 52 -10.87 21.23 -17.16
CA ILE A 52 -11.14 19.79 -17.24
C ILE A 52 -9.85 19.01 -16.97
N ASP A 53 -8.73 19.40 -17.59
CA ASP A 53 -7.43 18.78 -17.36
C ASP A 53 -7.00 18.88 -15.91
N GLU A 54 -7.02 20.08 -15.34
CA GLU A 54 -6.65 20.29 -13.95
C GLU A 54 -7.51 19.45 -12.97
N TYR A 55 -8.81 19.30 -13.26
CA TYR A 55 -9.69 18.47 -12.44
C TYR A 55 -9.32 16.98 -12.54
N PHE A 56 -9.15 16.45 -13.76
CA PHE A 56 -8.84 15.04 -13.96
C PHE A 56 -7.41 14.67 -13.54
N ASP A 57 -6.48 15.61 -13.60
CA ASP A 57 -5.13 15.46 -13.05
C ASP A 57 -5.20 15.32 -11.53
N LYS A 58 -5.92 16.21 -10.83
CA LYS A 58 -6.16 16.09 -9.38
C LYS A 58 -6.86 14.78 -9.01
N LEU A 59 -7.84 14.36 -9.81
CA LEU A 59 -8.52 13.08 -9.61
C LEU A 59 -7.55 11.90 -9.79
N SER A 60 -6.66 11.96 -10.77
CA SER A 60 -5.65 10.95 -11.02
C SER A 60 -4.64 10.84 -9.88
N ASP A 61 -4.24 11.96 -9.29
CA ASP A 61 -3.39 11.99 -8.09
C ASP A 61 -4.09 11.30 -6.90
N ILE A 62 -5.37 11.61 -6.68
CA ILE A 62 -6.17 10.98 -5.62
C ILE A 62 -6.29 9.47 -5.85
N ILE A 63 -6.58 9.04 -7.09
CA ILE A 63 -6.66 7.62 -7.45
C ILE A 63 -5.33 6.92 -7.13
N LEU A 64 -4.20 7.52 -7.53
CA LEU A 64 -2.88 6.97 -7.26
C LEU A 64 -2.60 6.82 -5.76
N GLU A 65 -2.93 7.83 -4.95
CA GLU A 65 -2.75 7.77 -3.49
C GLU A 65 -3.57 6.66 -2.85
N TYR A 66 -4.84 6.53 -3.22
CA TYR A 66 -5.70 5.45 -2.73
C TYR A 66 -5.18 4.07 -3.13
N SER A 67 -4.67 3.94 -4.35
CA SER A 67 -4.11 2.67 -4.82
C SER A 67 -2.83 2.29 -4.08
N PHE A 68 -1.97 3.25 -3.72
CA PHE A 68 -0.83 2.98 -2.83
C PHE A 68 -1.29 2.53 -1.44
N LEU A 69 -2.31 3.17 -0.86
CA LEU A 69 -2.85 2.75 0.44
C LEU A 69 -3.42 1.32 0.40
N GLU A 70 -4.14 0.96 -0.66
CA GLU A 70 -4.65 -0.39 -0.86
C GLU A 70 -3.51 -1.42 -1.01
N LEU A 71 -2.47 -1.06 -1.76
CA LEU A 71 -1.28 -1.89 -1.94
C LEU A 71 -0.55 -2.12 -0.60
N PHE A 72 -0.34 -1.06 0.18
CA PHE A 72 0.29 -1.13 1.51
C PHE A 72 -0.50 -1.98 2.48
N ALA A 73 -1.81 -1.77 2.57
CA ALA A 73 -2.69 -2.56 3.43
C ALA A 73 -2.69 -4.04 3.02
N SER A 74 -2.65 -4.32 1.72
CA SER A 74 -2.57 -5.69 1.20
C SER A 74 -1.26 -6.37 1.59
N PHE A 75 -0.13 -5.67 1.46
CA PHE A 75 1.19 -6.15 1.89
C PHE A 75 1.22 -6.42 3.40
N GLU A 76 0.78 -5.47 4.23
CA GLU A 76 0.71 -5.63 5.69
C GLU A 76 -0.11 -6.86 6.08
N ALA A 77 -1.28 -7.04 5.47
CA ALA A 77 -2.15 -8.18 5.75
C ALA A 77 -1.48 -9.52 5.40
N ILE A 78 -0.72 -9.57 4.30
CA ILE A 78 0.03 -10.77 3.91
C ILE A 78 1.14 -11.08 4.91
N VAL A 79 1.95 -10.08 5.28
CA VAL A 79 3.05 -10.27 6.24
C VAL A 79 2.51 -10.75 7.59
N ILE A 80 1.43 -10.12 8.07
CA ILE A 80 0.77 -10.52 9.32
C ILE A 80 0.30 -11.98 9.20
N GLU A 81 -0.33 -12.38 8.10
CA GLU A 81 -0.78 -13.76 7.89
C GLU A 81 0.37 -14.77 7.90
N LYS A 82 1.49 -14.49 7.21
CA LYS A 82 2.69 -15.34 7.25
C LYS A 82 3.22 -15.51 8.67
N ILE A 83 3.26 -14.42 9.44
CA ILE A 83 3.79 -14.46 10.80
C ILE A 83 2.84 -15.19 11.75
N LYS A 84 1.51 -15.06 11.58
CA LYS A 84 0.54 -15.89 12.33
C LYS A 84 0.81 -17.37 12.13
N LEU A 85 1.01 -17.80 10.89
CA LEU A 85 1.29 -19.19 10.56
C LEU A 85 2.61 -19.66 11.18
N ALA A 86 3.69 -18.89 11.00
CA ALA A 86 5.00 -19.21 11.59
C ALA A 86 4.93 -19.29 13.13
N SER A 87 4.20 -18.37 13.76
CA SER A 87 3.99 -18.33 15.20
C SER A 87 3.20 -19.52 15.71
N GLY A 88 2.16 -19.93 14.98
CA GLY A 88 1.39 -21.14 15.27
C GLY A 88 2.24 -22.40 15.22
N GLU A 89 3.07 -22.55 14.18
CA GLU A 89 3.97 -23.69 14.04
C GLU A 89 5.08 -23.70 15.12
N MET A 90 5.60 -22.52 15.49
CA MET A 90 6.59 -22.40 16.55
C MET A 90 5.99 -22.79 17.92
N LYS A 91 4.78 -22.31 18.25
CA LYS A 91 4.05 -22.73 19.46
C LYS A 91 3.80 -24.23 19.47
N LYS A 92 3.38 -24.80 18.34
CA LYS A 92 3.15 -26.24 18.21
C LYS A 92 4.44 -27.03 18.44
N THR A 93 5.56 -26.57 17.89
CA THR A 93 6.88 -27.20 18.06
C THR A 93 7.37 -27.11 19.51
N LEU A 94 7.22 -25.95 20.15
CA LEU A 94 7.58 -25.74 21.55
C LEU A 94 6.75 -26.64 22.46
N ASN A 95 5.42 -26.68 22.26
CA ASN A 95 4.55 -27.57 23.01
C ASN A 95 4.84 -29.06 22.76
N SER A 96 5.21 -29.46 21.54
CA SER A 96 5.50 -30.87 21.27
C SER A 96 6.80 -31.34 21.94
N ASN A 97 7.78 -30.47 22.13
CA ASN A 97 9.12 -30.85 22.60
C ASN A 97 9.45 -30.40 24.03
N TYR A 98 8.80 -29.34 24.53
CA TYR A 98 9.22 -28.64 25.75
C TYR A 98 8.08 -28.32 26.73
N ASN A 99 6.86 -28.83 26.50
CA ASN A 99 5.68 -28.55 27.34
C ASN A 99 5.89 -28.83 28.84
N THR A 100 6.71 -29.82 29.19
CA THR A 100 7.06 -30.15 30.59
C THR A 100 8.44 -29.63 31.03
N SER A 101 9.17 -28.95 30.16
CA SER A 101 10.54 -28.51 30.42
C SER A 101 10.58 -27.07 30.97
N PHE A 102 10.86 -26.93 32.26
CA PHE A 102 11.19 -25.64 32.86
C PHE A 102 12.60 -25.20 32.40
N PRO A 103 12.83 -23.91 32.07
CA PRO A 103 11.89 -22.77 32.18
C PRO A 103 11.08 -22.49 30.90
N PHE A 104 11.21 -23.31 29.85
CA PHE A 104 10.64 -23.00 28.53
C PHE A 104 9.12 -22.91 28.51
N ASN A 105 8.40 -23.78 29.23
CA ASN A 105 6.93 -23.68 29.29
C ASN A 105 6.44 -22.37 29.95
N SER A 106 7.28 -21.74 30.78
CA SER A 106 6.92 -20.56 31.57
C SER A 106 7.09 -19.26 30.78
N TYR A 107 7.78 -19.32 29.65
CA TYR A 107 8.18 -18.17 28.85
C TYR A 107 7.84 -18.32 27.36
N GLU A 108 7.01 -19.30 26.98
CA GLU A 108 6.66 -19.59 25.58
C GLU A 108 6.15 -18.33 24.84
N GLU A 109 5.29 -17.54 25.48
CA GLU A 109 4.77 -16.28 24.93
C GLU A 109 5.83 -15.20 24.70
N ARG A 110 6.99 -15.28 25.37
CA ARG A 110 8.12 -14.36 25.13
C ARG A 110 8.97 -14.77 23.92
N PHE A 111 8.88 -16.03 23.49
CA PHE A 111 9.65 -16.55 22.36
C PHE A 111 8.90 -16.42 21.03
N VAL A 112 7.58 -16.33 21.06
CA VAL A 112 6.74 -16.28 19.86
C VAL A 112 6.06 -14.92 19.76
N LYS A 113 6.53 -14.09 18.82
CA LYS A 113 5.85 -12.82 18.47
C LYS A 113 4.42 -13.10 17.99
N ASN A 114 3.49 -12.20 18.27
CA ASN A 114 2.10 -12.31 17.83
C ASN A 114 1.71 -11.19 16.85
N GLU A 115 0.43 -11.14 16.46
CA GLU A 115 -0.09 -10.13 15.53
C GLU A 115 0.00 -8.70 16.09
N ASP A 116 -0.19 -8.55 17.39
CA ASP A 116 -0.17 -7.26 18.08
C ASP A 116 1.25 -6.65 18.08
N ASP A 117 2.28 -7.51 18.05
CA ASP A 117 3.68 -7.11 17.90
C ASP A 117 3.99 -6.51 16.51
N LEU A 118 3.11 -6.69 15.52
CA LEU A 118 3.37 -6.41 14.10
C LEU A 118 2.27 -5.63 13.38
N SER A 119 1.41 -4.98 14.14
CA SER A 119 0.23 -4.23 13.67
C SER A 119 0.48 -3.02 12.74
N SER A 120 1.69 -2.83 12.20
CA SER A 120 2.02 -1.72 11.30
C SER A 120 3.27 -1.98 10.46
N LEU A 121 3.35 -1.38 9.27
CA LEU A 121 4.52 -1.32 8.39
C LEU A 121 5.84 -0.94 9.10
N ASN A 122 5.81 0.02 10.04
CA ASN A 122 6.98 0.39 10.84
C ASN A 122 7.50 -0.77 11.71
N LYS A 123 6.59 -1.55 12.30
CA LYS A 123 6.97 -2.75 13.09
C LYS A 123 7.49 -3.87 12.20
N ILE A 124 6.92 -4.04 11.01
CA ILE A 124 7.41 -4.98 10.00
C ILE A 124 8.82 -4.59 9.56
N LEU A 125 9.06 -3.32 9.26
CA LEU A 125 10.39 -2.78 8.94
C LEU A 125 11.40 -3.15 10.04
N ASN A 126 11.10 -2.87 11.30
CA ASN A 126 12.01 -3.20 12.41
C ASN A 126 12.27 -4.71 12.55
N LEU A 127 11.31 -5.57 12.19
CA LEU A 127 11.51 -7.02 12.22
C LEU A 127 12.48 -7.50 11.13
N LEU A 128 12.49 -6.83 9.97
CA LEU A 128 13.30 -7.19 8.81
C LEU A 128 14.70 -6.57 8.84
N GLU A 129 14.99 -5.72 9.81
CA GLU A 129 16.30 -5.09 9.97
C GLU A 129 17.41 -6.16 10.11
N ASN A 130 18.40 -6.12 9.22
CA ASN A 130 19.48 -7.10 9.10
C ASN A 130 19.02 -8.54 8.76
N LYS A 131 17.78 -8.73 8.29
CA LYS A 131 17.23 -10.03 7.87
C LYS A 131 17.02 -10.17 6.37
N ILE A 132 16.87 -9.05 5.69
CA ILE A 132 16.73 -8.97 4.23
C ILE A 132 17.90 -8.20 3.62
N ASP A 133 18.05 -8.23 2.30
CA ASP A 133 19.04 -7.42 1.60
C ASP A 133 18.92 -5.92 1.93
N ASN A 134 20.06 -5.24 2.14
CA ASN A 134 20.10 -3.83 2.56
C ASN A 134 19.40 -2.90 1.55
N ASN A 135 19.45 -3.20 0.25
CA ASN A 135 18.77 -2.42 -0.77
C ASN A 135 17.24 -2.57 -0.64
N LEU A 136 16.74 -3.79 -0.42
CA LEU A 136 15.32 -4.03 -0.18
C LEU A 136 14.84 -3.38 1.12
N TYR A 137 15.66 -3.42 2.15
CA TYR A 137 15.40 -2.75 3.42
C TYR A 137 15.28 -1.23 3.25
N ASP A 138 16.19 -0.60 2.51
CA ASP A 138 16.13 0.84 2.25
C ASP A 138 14.94 1.22 1.36
N LYS A 139 14.58 0.39 0.38
CA LYS A 139 13.34 0.56 -0.38
C LYS A 139 12.08 0.46 0.50
N LEU A 140 12.05 -0.49 1.44
CA LEU A 140 10.97 -0.61 2.41
C LEU A 140 10.87 0.62 3.31
N LYS A 141 11.99 1.21 3.75
CA LYS A 141 11.98 2.47 4.50
C LYS A 141 11.31 3.60 3.71
N ILE A 142 11.60 3.70 2.41
CA ILE A 142 11.00 4.73 1.54
C ILE A 142 9.48 4.52 1.45
N ILE A 143 9.04 3.27 1.27
CA ILE A 143 7.62 2.88 1.25
C ILE A 143 6.93 3.28 2.56
N VAL A 144 7.52 2.95 3.70
CA VAL A 144 7.00 3.28 5.04
C VAL A 144 6.86 4.79 5.21
N LYS A 145 7.89 5.56 4.85
CA LYS A 145 7.86 7.03 4.92
C LYS A 145 6.76 7.61 4.04
N TYR A 146 6.57 7.08 2.83
CA TYR A 146 5.52 7.54 1.92
C TYR A 146 4.12 7.21 2.47
N ARG A 147 3.92 6.01 3.02
CA ARG A 147 2.67 5.64 3.72
C ARG A 147 2.36 6.60 4.86
N ASP A 148 3.35 6.92 5.69
CA ASP A 148 3.17 7.82 6.82
C ASP A 148 2.85 9.25 6.36
N ARG A 149 3.45 9.70 5.26
CA ARG A 149 3.07 10.97 4.59
C ARG A 149 1.61 10.98 4.14
N LEU A 150 1.11 9.89 3.56
CA LEU A 150 -0.30 9.78 3.17
C LEU A 150 -1.23 9.78 4.39
N ALA A 151 -0.87 9.05 5.46
CA ALA A 151 -1.70 8.90 6.65
C ALA A 151 -1.80 10.17 7.53
N HIS A 152 -0.71 10.93 7.65
CA HIS A 152 -0.64 12.12 8.51
C HIS A 152 -0.85 13.44 7.76
N GLY A 153 -1.13 13.35 6.46
CA GLY A 153 -1.31 14.50 5.57
C GLY A 153 0.03 15.09 5.13
N LYS A 154 0.06 15.58 3.88
CA LYS A 154 1.24 16.14 3.19
C LYS A 154 1.92 17.36 3.87
N ARG A 155 1.48 17.76 5.07
CA ARG A 155 1.94 18.94 5.80
C ARG A 155 3.30 18.77 6.47
N PHE A 156 3.73 17.53 6.69
CA PHE A 156 4.98 17.22 7.38
C PHE A 156 5.86 16.35 6.46
N ASN A 157 6.93 16.95 5.97
CA ASN A 157 8.14 16.34 5.37
C ASN A 157 8.21 16.13 3.85
N GLU A 158 9.45 16.37 3.38
CA GLU A 158 10.19 16.01 2.17
C GLU A 158 9.42 15.45 0.96
N ASP A 159 9.81 15.89 -0.24
CA ASP A 159 9.39 15.29 -1.51
C ASP A 159 9.88 13.85 -1.60
N ILE A 160 9.13 12.92 -0.99
CA ILE A 160 9.33 11.49 -1.12
C ILE A 160 8.74 11.08 -2.47
N VAL A 161 9.62 10.83 -3.42
CA VAL A 161 9.28 10.26 -4.71
C VAL A 161 9.30 8.75 -4.57
N LEU A 162 8.13 8.13 -4.64
CA LEU A 162 8.01 6.68 -4.75
C LEU A 162 8.12 6.27 -6.23
N GLU A 163 8.55 5.04 -6.47
CA GLU A 163 8.48 4.44 -7.81
C GLU A 163 7.02 4.20 -8.23
N SER A 164 6.80 3.75 -9.46
CA SER A 164 5.44 3.46 -9.95
C SER A 164 4.75 2.40 -9.08
N ILE A 165 3.42 2.30 -9.19
CA ILE A 165 2.65 1.31 -8.44
C ILE A 165 3.12 -0.13 -8.75
N ASP A 166 3.43 -0.42 -10.02
CA ASP A 166 3.93 -1.72 -10.46
C ASP A 166 5.30 -2.04 -9.87
N GLU A 167 6.20 -1.07 -9.84
CA GLU A 167 7.53 -1.29 -9.32
C GLU A 167 7.52 -1.42 -7.79
N THR A 168 6.70 -0.62 -7.12
CA THR A 168 6.43 -0.74 -5.69
C THR A 168 5.86 -2.12 -5.34
N LYS A 169 4.95 -2.63 -6.17
CA LYS A 169 4.39 -3.99 -6.04
C LYS A 169 5.48 -5.05 -6.15
N LYS A 170 6.38 -4.95 -7.15
CA LYS A 170 7.50 -5.89 -7.30
C LYS A 170 8.45 -5.88 -6.11
N ILE A 171 8.75 -4.70 -5.57
CA ILE A 171 9.59 -4.57 -4.36
C ILE A 171 8.93 -5.32 -3.20
N MET A 172 7.61 -5.17 -3.02
CA MET A 172 6.88 -5.89 -1.99
C MET A 172 6.87 -7.40 -2.20
N GLU A 173 6.71 -7.87 -3.44
CA GLU A 173 6.81 -9.29 -3.78
C GLU A 173 8.20 -9.84 -3.44
N GLN A 174 9.27 -9.12 -3.80
CA GLN A 174 10.65 -9.51 -3.44
C GLN A 174 10.85 -9.61 -1.93
N ILE A 175 10.31 -8.66 -1.16
CA ILE A 175 10.37 -8.71 0.30
C ILE A 175 9.56 -9.90 0.84
N LEU A 176 8.40 -10.20 0.27
CA LEU A 176 7.58 -11.34 0.67
C LEU A 176 8.26 -12.69 0.38
N ASP A 177 9.10 -12.78 -0.65
CA ASP A 177 9.85 -13.99 -0.97
C ASP A 177 10.99 -14.26 0.03
N GLU A 178 11.49 -13.22 0.69
CA GLU A 178 12.52 -13.33 1.74
C GLU A 178 11.94 -13.62 3.15
N ILE A 179 10.62 -13.61 3.31
CA ILE A 179 9.89 -13.83 4.59
C ILE A 179 9.13 -15.16 4.58
#